data_AF-A0A3T1CKK7-F1
#
_entry.id   AF-A0A3T1CKK7-F1
#
_cell.length_a   1.000
_cell.length_b   1.000
_cell.length_c   1.000
_cell.angle_alpha   90.00
_cell.angle_beta   90.00
_cell.angle_gamma   90.00
#
_symmetry.space_group_name_H-M   'P 1'
#
loop_
_entity.id
_entity.type
_entity.pdbx_description
1 polymer ?
#
loop_
_entity_poly.entity_id
_entity_poly.type
_entity_poly.pdbx_seq_one_letter_code
_entity_poly.pdbx_strand_id
1 'polypeptide(L)'
;MFFYLLAQSAKVLAGEPGYDHIKEVAAVANFLAEAESGEIDVTEVELVNRADPVQNTWRSLLDYVRECPIEEISAIPSTDRSLPLNVKWDCGRYIEIEGKPKWEERHASFWVRRGRVTKIAFGEGEPVIIPPVIRSGNK
;
A
#
# COMPACT_ATOMS: atom_id res chain seq x y z
N MET A 1 -27.01 1.43 23.90
CA MET A 1 -25.72 2.00 23.47
C MET A 1 -24.97 0.89 22.76
N PHE A 2 -25.11 0.81 21.43
CA PHE A 2 -24.54 -0.25 20.61
C PHE A 2 -23.21 0.24 20.02
N PHE A 3 -22.13 -0.47 20.34
CA PHE A 3 -20.82 -0.32 19.73
C PHE A 3 -20.90 -0.75 18.25
N TYR A 4 -20.74 0.18 17.32
CA TYR A 4 -20.54 -0.13 15.91
C TYR A 4 -19.06 -0.45 15.69
N LEU A 5 -18.73 -1.75 15.74
CA LEU A 5 -17.48 -2.29 15.23
C LEU A 5 -17.50 -2.16 13.70
N LEU A 6 -16.83 -1.12 13.18
CA LEU A 6 -16.45 -1.04 11.77
C LEU A 6 -15.34 -2.05 11.50
N ALA A 7 -15.70 -3.32 11.35
CA ALA A 7 -14.82 -4.31 10.76
C ALA A 7 -14.80 -4.05 9.23
N GLN A 8 -13.94 -3.15 8.78
CA GLN A 8 -13.63 -3.02 7.35
C GLN A 8 -12.99 -4.33 6.89
N SER A 9 -13.71 -5.04 6.03
CA SER A 9 -13.32 -6.28 5.42
C SER A 9 -12.22 -6.05 4.38
N ALA A 10 -10.97 -5.90 4.82
CA ALA A 10 -9.83 -6.07 3.93
C ALA A 10 -9.84 -7.54 3.46
N LYS A 11 -10.14 -7.78 2.18
CA LYS A 11 -10.03 -9.10 1.58
C LYS A 11 -8.55 -9.50 1.57
N VAL A 12 -8.14 -10.34 2.51
CA VAL A 12 -6.84 -11.00 2.47
C VAL A 12 -6.96 -12.16 1.47
N LEU A 13 -6.60 -11.91 0.22
CA LEU A 13 -6.44 -12.98 -0.76
C LEU A 13 -5.17 -13.77 -0.41
N ALA A 14 -5.37 -14.96 0.16
CA ALA A 14 -4.30 -15.92 0.41
C ALA A 14 -3.66 -16.33 -0.93
N GLY A 15 -2.44 -15.88 -1.17
CA GLY A 15 -1.59 -16.33 -2.27
C GLY A 15 -1.14 -17.78 -2.11
N GLU A 16 -0.58 -18.34 -3.19
CA GLU A 16 -0.04 -19.71 -3.32
C GLU A 16 0.72 -20.26 -2.10
N PRO A 17 0.85 -21.60 -1.93
CA PRO A 17 1.48 -22.19 -0.75
C PRO A 17 2.99 -21.89 -0.73
N GLY A 18 3.32 -20.79 -0.07
CA GLY A 18 4.67 -20.25 0.11
C GLY A 18 4.56 -18.96 0.91
N TYR A 19 5.13 -18.97 2.12
CA TYR A 19 5.24 -17.84 3.06
C TYR A 19 4.02 -16.93 3.23
N ASP A 20 3.43 -17.00 4.43
CA ASP A 20 2.30 -16.17 4.81
C ASP A 20 2.74 -14.74 5.16
N HIS A 21 2.36 -13.78 4.33
CA HIS A 21 2.60 -12.34 4.51
C HIS A 21 1.70 -11.68 5.59
N ILE A 22 0.92 -12.46 6.35
CA ILE A 22 0.02 -11.94 7.41
C ILE A 22 0.72 -10.96 8.36
N LYS A 23 1.99 -11.20 8.73
CA LYS A 23 2.70 -10.32 9.67
C LYS A 23 3.01 -8.96 9.07
N GLU A 24 3.43 -8.94 7.81
CA GLU A 24 3.72 -7.72 7.08
C GLU A 24 2.42 -6.96 6.76
N VAL A 25 1.34 -7.66 6.40
CA VAL A 25 0.00 -7.08 6.24
C VAL A 25 -0.47 -6.44 7.54
N ALA A 26 -0.33 -7.14 8.68
CA ALA A 26 -0.69 -6.61 9.99
C ALA A 26 0.15 -5.38 10.38
N ALA A 27 1.45 -5.36 10.05
CA ALA A 27 2.31 -4.20 10.30
C ALA A 27 1.85 -2.98 9.49
N VAL A 28 1.47 -3.16 8.22
CA VAL A 28 0.93 -2.06 7.39
C VAL A 28 -0.43 -1.60 7.90
N ALA A 29 -1.33 -2.52 8.26
CA ALA A 29 -2.65 -2.17 8.79
C ALA A 29 -2.55 -1.38 10.11
N ASN A 30 -1.69 -1.81 11.04
CA ASN A 30 -1.47 -1.09 12.29
C ASN A 30 -0.85 0.29 12.04
N PHE A 31 0.14 0.37 11.14
CA PHE A 31 0.74 1.66 10.74
C PHE A 31 -0.31 2.64 10.22
N LEU A 32 -1.22 2.17 9.35
CA LEU A 32 -2.28 3.02 8.80
C LEU A 32 -3.29 3.44 9.87
N ALA A 33 -3.67 2.55 10.78
CA ALA A 33 -4.56 2.88 11.90
C ALA A 33 -3.94 3.92 12.86
N GLU A 34 -2.65 3.80 13.19
CA GLU A 34 -1.92 4.78 14.00
C GLU A 34 -1.73 6.12 13.27
N ALA A 35 -1.58 6.09 11.94
CA ALA A 35 -1.54 7.30 11.11
C ALA A 35 -2.88 8.05 11.09
N GLU A 36 -4.00 7.33 11.13
CA GLU A 36 -5.34 7.92 11.27
C GLU A 36 -5.55 8.54 12.65
N SER A 37 -5.09 7.90 13.73
CA SER A 37 -5.18 8.45 15.09
C SER A 37 -4.24 9.64 15.33
N GLY A 38 -3.22 9.81 14.48
CA GLY A 38 -2.24 10.90 14.57
C GLY A 38 -1.14 10.65 15.60
N GLU A 39 -0.98 9.41 16.06
CA GLU A 39 -0.06 9.02 17.15
C GLU A 39 1.23 8.36 16.65
N ILE A 40 1.44 8.32 15.33
CA ILE A 40 2.54 7.56 14.74
C ILE A 40 3.87 8.35 14.65
N ASP A 41 4.95 7.71 15.08
CA ASP A 41 6.31 8.18 14.84
C ASP A 41 6.81 7.72 13.47
N VAL A 42 7.00 8.68 12.57
CA VAL A 42 7.39 8.45 11.17
C VAL A 42 8.82 8.91 10.87
N THR A 43 9.58 9.26 11.91
CA THR A 43 10.94 9.82 11.77
C THR A 43 11.88 8.85 11.03
N GLU A 44 11.66 7.55 11.18
CA GLU A 44 12.46 6.50 10.55
C GLU A 44 11.87 5.97 9.22
N VAL A 45 10.78 6.57 8.73
CA VAL A 45 10.10 6.13 7.50
C VAL A 45 10.55 6.97 6.32
N GLU A 46 11.15 6.33 5.31
CA GLU A 46 11.47 6.97 4.04
C GLU A 46 10.19 7.22 3.24
N LEU A 47 9.88 8.49 2.96
CA LEU A 47 8.74 8.89 2.14
C LEU A 47 9.18 9.22 0.72
N VAL A 48 8.51 8.60 -0.26
CA VAL A 48 8.76 8.83 -1.69
C VAL A 48 7.42 9.08 -2.39
N ASN A 49 7.16 10.32 -2.79
CA ASN A 49 6.11 10.66 -3.73
C ASN A 49 6.68 10.53 -5.15
N ARG A 50 6.10 9.63 -5.94
CA ARG A 50 6.53 9.29 -7.29
C ARG A 50 6.21 10.39 -8.31
N ALA A 51 5.12 11.12 -8.11
CA ALA A 51 4.75 12.25 -8.97
C ALA A 51 5.51 13.53 -8.62
N ASP A 52 5.73 13.80 -7.33
CA ASP A 52 6.32 15.06 -6.89
C ASP A 52 7.21 14.92 -5.63
N PRO A 53 8.55 14.88 -5.79
CA PRO A 53 9.47 14.79 -4.66
C PRO A 53 9.37 15.91 -3.63
N VAL A 54 8.85 17.09 -4.00
CA VAL A 54 8.64 18.22 -3.07
C VAL A 54 7.57 17.86 -2.02
N GLN A 55 6.72 16.88 -2.34
CA GLN A 55 5.66 16.38 -1.49
C GLN A 55 6.05 15.11 -0.72
N ASN A 56 7.35 14.83 -0.56
CA ASN A 56 7.85 13.74 0.31
C ASN A 56 7.70 14.10 1.80
N THR A 57 6.49 14.49 2.22
CA THR A 57 6.20 14.92 3.58
C THR A 57 5.11 14.06 4.19
N TRP A 58 5.13 13.95 5.52
CA TRP A 58 4.11 13.20 6.25
C TRP A 58 2.70 13.76 6.03
N ARG A 59 2.57 15.10 5.96
CA ARG A 59 1.31 15.76 5.67
C ARG A 59 0.77 15.35 4.29
N SER A 60 1.61 15.39 3.26
CA SER A 60 1.22 14.99 1.91
C SER A 60 0.78 13.52 1.84
N LEU A 61 1.47 12.61 2.56
CA LEU A 61 1.04 11.22 2.66
C LEU A 61 -0.32 11.10 3.38
N LEU A 62 -0.52 11.81 4.49
CA LEU A 62 -1.80 11.80 5.21
C LEU A 62 -2.95 12.31 4.36
N ASP A 63 -2.74 13.42 3.65
CA ASP A 63 -3.73 13.97 2.71
C ASP A 63 -4.02 12.95 1.58
N TYR A 64 -2.99 12.22 1.14
CA TYR A 64 -3.13 11.15 0.15
C TYR A 64 -3.99 9.97 0.64
N VAL A 65 -3.83 9.52 1.89
CA VAL A 65 -4.47 8.28 2.40
C VAL A 65 -5.78 8.50 3.16
N ARG A 66 -6.03 9.69 3.73
CA ARG A 66 -7.22 9.94 4.57
C ARG A 66 -8.49 10.23 3.79
N GLU A 67 -8.38 10.60 2.52
CA GLU A 67 -9.55 11.00 1.72
C GLU A 67 -10.43 9.82 1.31
N CYS A 68 -9.88 8.59 1.33
CA CYS A 68 -10.52 7.41 0.74
C CYS A 68 -10.41 6.22 1.70
N PRO A 69 -11.39 5.32 1.77
CA PRO A 69 -11.28 4.07 2.53
C PRO A 69 -10.29 3.08 1.88
N ILE A 70 -9.61 2.29 2.71
CA ILE A 70 -8.75 1.19 2.24
C ILE A 70 -9.65 0.11 1.63
N GLU A 71 -9.41 -0.25 0.38
CA GLU A 71 -10.10 -1.36 -0.30
C GLU A 71 -9.33 -2.67 -0.09
N GLU A 72 -8.00 -2.63 -0.21
CA GLU A 72 -7.16 -3.83 -0.23
C GLU A 72 -5.74 -3.56 0.29
N ILE A 73 -5.18 -4.53 1.02
CA ILE A 73 -3.75 -4.64 1.30
C ILE A 73 -3.31 -5.98 0.72
N SER A 74 -2.47 -5.97 -0.31
CA SER A 74 -2.00 -7.17 -0.99
C SER A 74 -0.48 -7.29 -1.00
N ALA A 75 -0.02 -8.53 -0.92
CA ALA A 75 1.38 -8.87 -1.12
C ALA A 75 1.60 -9.31 -2.56
N ILE A 76 2.74 -8.92 -3.15
CA ILE A 76 3.16 -9.46 -4.44
C ILE A 76 3.62 -10.90 -4.19
N PRO A 77 3.03 -11.92 -4.85
CA PRO A 77 3.45 -13.31 -4.69
C PRO A 77 4.91 -13.45 -5.13
N SER A 78 5.82 -13.55 -4.16
CA SER A 78 7.25 -13.65 -4.39
C SER A 78 7.93 -14.30 -3.20
N THR A 79 8.99 -15.05 -3.47
CA THR A 79 9.88 -15.57 -2.42
C THR A 79 10.81 -14.48 -1.86
N ASP A 80 10.86 -13.30 -2.49
CA ASP A 80 11.67 -12.17 -2.09
C ASP A 80 10.94 -11.26 -1.08
N ARG A 81 11.42 -11.29 0.17
CA ARG A 81 10.91 -10.45 1.29
C ARG A 81 11.23 -8.97 1.15
N SER A 82 12.02 -8.57 0.16
CA SER A 82 12.31 -7.17 -0.11
C SER A 82 11.20 -6.48 -0.92
N LEU A 83 10.23 -7.24 -1.44
CA LEU A 83 9.12 -6.66 -2.18
C LEU A 83 8.15 -5.92 -1.26
N PRO A 84 7.57 -4.81 -1.73
CA PRO A 84 6.59 -4.07 -0.97
C PRO A 84 5.23 -4.77 -0.93
N LEU A 85 4.45 -4.44 0.10
CA LEU A 85 3.00 -4.61 0.09
C LEU A 85 2.36 -3.46 -0.68
N ASN A 86 1.34 -3.77 -1.46
CA ASN A 86 0.52 -2.79 -2.14
C ASN A 86 -0.72 -2.49 -1.29
N VAL A 87 -1.01 -1.20 -1.09
CA VAL A 87 -2.26 -0.75 -0.48
C VAL A 87 -3.05 0.01 -1.53
N LYS A 88 -4.32 -0.35 -1.67
CA LYS A 88 -5.28 0.25 -2.58
C LYS A 88 -6.38 0.94 -1.78
N TRP A 89 -6.71 2.16 -2.18
CA TRP A 89 -7.88 2.89 -1.68
C TRP A 89 -8.88 3.13 -2.81
N ASP A 90 -10.17 2.97 -2.50
CA ASP A 90 -11.28 3.29 -3.38
C ASP A 90 -11.93 4.60 -2.92
N CYS A 91 -11.83 5.64 -3.72
CA CYS A 91 -12.35 6.97 -3.38
C CYS A 91 -13.85 7.13 -3.66
N GLY A 92 -14.52 6.11 -4.22
CA GLY A 92 -15.98 6.13 -4.40
C GLY A 92 -16.48 7.23 -5.35
N ARG A 93 -15.62 7.79 -6.20
CA ARG A 93 -15.99 8.78 -7.22
C ARG A 93 -15.30 8.54 -8.55
N TYR A 94 -15.92 9.03 -9.62
CA TYR A 94 -15.35 9.05 -10.96
C TYR A 94 -14.50 10.31 -11.17
N ILE A 95 -13.37 10.12 -11.82
CA ILE A 95 -12.48 11.18 -12.29
C ILE A 95 -12.19 11.00 -13.77
N GLU A 96 -11.75 12.07 -14.43
CA GLU A 96 -11.31 12.01 -15.81
C GLU A 96 -9.78 11.91 -15.85
N ILE A 97 -9.26 10.82 -16.40
CA ILE A 97 -7.83 10.62 -16.64
C ILE A 97 -7.66 10.40 -18.14
N GLU A 98 -6.83 11.22 -18.78
CA GLU A 98 -6.54 11.14 -20.22
C GLU A 98 -7.81 11.14 -21.10
N GLY A 99 -8.81 11.93 -20.72
CA GLY A 99 -10.07 12.04 -21.47
C GLY A 99 -11.04 10.88 -21.29
N LYS A 100 -10.79 9.96 -20.33
CA LYS A 100 -11.66 8.82 -20.02
C LYS A 100 -12.13 8.86 -18.57
N PRO A 101 -13.43 8.60 -18.31
CA PRO A 101 -13.90 8.41 -16.94
C PRO A 101 -13.30 7.13 -16.36
N LYS A 102 -12.62 7.25 -15.23
CA LYS A 102 -12.10 6.15 -14.42
C LYS A 102 -12.59 6.31 -12.98
N TRP A 103 -12.79 5.21 -12.27
CA TRP A 103 -12.87 5.27 -10.80
C TRP A 103 -11.56 5.80 -10.23
N GLU A 104 -11.63 6.72 -9.28
CA GLU A 104 -10.46 7.19 -8.58
C GLU A 104 -9.97 6.11 -7.62
N GLU A 105 -8.82 5.52 -7.97
CA GLU A 105 -8.11 4.55 -7.16
C GLU A 105 -6.75 5.14 -6.78
N ARG A 106 -6.37 4.99 -5.51
CA ARG A 106 -5.05 5.40 -5.02
C ARG A 106 -4.24 4.17 -4.64
N HIS A 107 -2.94 4.25 -4.86
CA HIS A 107 -2.03 3.15 -4.64
C HIS A 107 -0.78 3.63 -3.91
N ALA A 108 -0.31 2.85 -2.95
CA ALA A 108 0.99 3.06 -2.34
C ALA A 108 1.66 1.73 -2.03
N SER A 109 2.99 1.74 -2.12
CA SER A 109 3.86 0.59 -1.84
C SER A 109 4.50 0.76 -0.46
N PHE A 110 4.41 -0.24 0.39
CA PHE A 110 4.91 -0.26 1.76
C PHE A 110 5.98 -1.33 1.92
N TRP A 111 7.16 -0.94 2.39
CA TRP A 111 8.21 -1.89 2.74
C TRP A 111 8.21 -2.12 4.24
N VAL A 112 8.14 -3.39 4.64
CA VAL A 112 8.20 -3.80 6.04
C VAL A 112 9.54 -4.49 6.32
N ARG A 113 10.25 -4.03 7.33
CA ARG A 113 11.45 -4.69 7.84
C ARG A 113 11.33 -4.88 9.34
N ARG A 114 11.58 -6.09 9.83
CA ARG A 114 11.52 -6.44 11.26
C ARG A 114 10.18 -6.04 11.92
N GLY A 115 9.08 -6.15 11.18
CA GLY A 115 7.73 -5.82 11.67
C GLY A 115 7.39 -4.33 11.71
N ARG A 116 8.22 -3.45 11.11
CA ARG A 116 7.96 -2.01 11.01
C ARG A 116 7.97 -1.54 9.56
N VAL A 117 7.12 -0.58 9.23
CA VAL A 117 7.18 0.12 7.95
C VAL A 117 8.45 0.97 7.92
N THR A 118 9.26 0.82 6.88
CA THR A 118 10.53 1.57 6.73
C THR A 118 10.52 2.50 5.52
N LYS A 119 9.64 2.25 4.56
CA LYS A 119 9.53 3.06 3.34
C LYS A 119 8.12 3.02 2.81
N ILE A 120 7.66 4.16 2.31
CA ILE A 120 6.36 4.31 1.64
C ILE A 120 6.59 5.04 0.33
N ALA A 121 6.15 4.43 -0.77
CA ALA A 121 6.13 5.09 -2.07
C ALA A 121 4.67 5.32 -2.51
N PHE A 122 4.28 6.58 -2.70
CA PHE A 122 2.91 7.00 -3.01
C PHE A 122 2.90 7.97 -4.19
N GLY A 123 1.71 8.39 -4.63
CA GLY A 123 1.58 9.50 -5.57
C GLY A 123 1.57 9.15 -7.07
N GLU A 124 1.39 7.89 -7.49
CA GLU A 124 1.06 7.55 -8.89
C GLU A 124 0.56 6.08 -9.06
N GLY A 125 -0.21 5.83 -10.15
CA GLY A 125 -0.92 4.58 -10.49
C GLY A 125 -0.05 3.38 -10.90
N GLU A 126 -0.73 2.28 -11.32
CA GLU A 126 -0.31 0.86 -11.26
C GLU A 126 1.19 0.51 -11.14
N PRO A 127 1.54 -0.43 -10.23
CA PRO A 127 2.90 -0.94 -10.12
C PRO A 127 3.36 -1.61 -11.42
N VAL A 128 4.57 -1.30 -11.87
CA VAL A 128 5.23 -2.02 -12.98
C VAL A 128 5.51 -3.45 -12.53
N ILE A 129 4.75 -4.41 -13.06
CA ILE A 129 5.07 -5.84 -12.95
C ILE A 129 6.29 -6.10 -13.84
N ILE A 130 7.47 -6.25 -13.23
CA ILE A 130 8.66 -6.73 -13.94
C ILE A 130 8.59 -8.27 -13.92
N PRO A 131 8.34 -8.94 -15.06
CA PRO A 131 8.36 -10.40 -15.09
C PRO A 131 9.75 -10.90 -14.69
N PRO A 132 9.84 -12.02 -13.95
CA PRO A 132 11.12 -12.59 -13.58
C PRO A 132 11.98 -12.83 -14.82
N VAL A 133 13.27 -12.48 -14.75
CA VAL A 133 14.23 -12.81 -15.81
C VAL A 133 14.27 -14.33 -15.91
N ILE A 134 13.57 -14.90 -16.90
CA ILE A 134 13.75 -16.30 -17.27
C ILE A 134 15.17 -16.39 -17.81
N ARG A 135 16.11 -16.82 -16.97
CA ARG A 135 17.38 -17.35 -17.46
C ARG A 135 17.03 -18.62 -18.22
N SER A 136 16.79 -18.48 -19.52
CA SER A 136 16.71 -19.60 -20.44
C SER A 136 18.03 -20.36 -20.27
N GLY A 137 17.95 -21.50 -19.59
CA GLY A 137 19.06 -22.44 -19.54
C GLY A 137 19.37 -22.86 -20.97
N ASN A 138 20.55 -22.48 -21.45
CA ASN A 138 21.12 -23.14 -22.61
C ASN A 138 21.88 -24.36 -22.12
N LYS A 139 21.48 -25.51 -22.69
CA LYS A 139 22.19 -26.78 -22.69
C LYS A 139 23.64 -26.62 -23.09
#